data_AF-A0A374JMQ1-F1
#
_entry.id   AF-A0A374JMQ1-F1
#
_cell.length_a   1.000
_cell.length_b   1.000
_cell.length_c   1.000
_cell.angle_alpha   90.00
_cell.angle_beta   90.00
_cell.angle_gamma   90.00
#
_symmetry.space_group_name_H-M   'P 1'
#
loop_
_entity.id
_entity.type
_entity.pdbx_description
1 polymer ?
#
loop_
_entity_poly.entity_id
_entity_poly.type
_entity_poly.pdbx_seq_one_letter_code
_entity_poly.pdbx_strand_id
1 'polypeptide(L)'
;MLEKITDYEYAQIESAINGILGIRNNISQYILDSLFQSAESFNKNWKGEAETLFVGKLELLYNAISDTNTAAYNMAMSMSEQASEIYKKQNEK
;
A
#
# COMPACT_ATOMS: atom_id res chain seq x y z
N MET A 1 30.85 0.94 15.52
CA MET A 1 29.83 0.18 16.27
C MET A 1 28.50 0.72 15.80
N LEU A 2 27.61 -0.10 15.23
CA LEU A 2 26.25 0.37 14.93
C LEU A 2 25.57 0.70 16.25
N GLU A 3 24.94 1.88 16.33
CA GLU A 3 24.20 2.31 17.51
C GLU A 3 23.05 1.32 17.79
N LYS A 4 22.86 0.95 19.06
CA LYS A 4 21.77 0.04 19.42
C LYS A 4 20.45 0.75 19.21
N ILE A 5 19.49 0.08 18.56
CA ILE A 5 18.11 0.54 18.55
C ILE A 5 17.51 0.26 19.92
N THR A 6 16.88 1.27 20.50
CA THR A 6 16.18 1.16 21.78
C THR A 6 14.82 0.49 21.59
N ASP A 7 14.27 -0.08 22.66
CA ASP A 7 12.91 -0.66 22.68
C ASP A 7 11.86 0.38 22.22
N TYR A 8 12.06 1.64 22.58
CA TYR A 8 11.19 2.75 22.18
C TYR A 8 11.25 3.02 20.67
N GLU A 9 12.44 3.02 20.08
CA GLU A 9 12.61 3.20 18.63
C GLU A 9 12.06 2.01 17.86
N TYR A 10 12.27 0.80 18.35
CA TYR A 10 11.69 -0.41 17.76
C TYR A 10 10.16 -0.35 17.76
N ALA A 11 9.54 0.02 18.88
CA ALA A 11 8.09 0.19 18.97
C ALA A 11 7.55 1.29 18.04
N GLN A 12 8.29 2.39 17.84
CA GLN A 12 7.91 3.42 16.88
C GLN A 12 7.94 2.89 15.43
N ILE A 13 8.94 2.08 15.08
CA ILE A 13 9.02 1.46 13.75
C ILE A 13 7.83 0.51 13.52
N GLU A 14 7.51 -0.34 14.50
CA GLU A 14 6.34 -1.22 14.40
C GLU A 14 5.03 -0.43 14.28
N SER A 15 4.89 0.68 15.03
CA SER A 15 3.73 1.56 14.93
C SER A 15 3.60 2.20 13.53
N ALA A 16 4.70 2.69 12.97
CA ALA A 16 4.72 3.27 11.63
C ALA A 16 4.35 2.24 10.55
N ILE A 17 4.86 1.02 10.64
CA ILE A 17 4.53 -0.10 9.73
C ILE A 17 3.03 -0.40 9.81
N ASN A 18 2.47 -0.52 11.01
CA ASN A 18 1.04 -0.75 11.19
C ASN A 18 0.18 0.39 10.64
N GLY A 19 0.64 1.65 10.77
CA GLY A 19 0.02 2.80 10.13
C GLY A 19 -0.05 2.68 8.60
N ILE A 20 1.07 2.28 7.97
CA ILE A 20 1.14 2.05 6.51
C ILE A 20 0.18 0.93 6.09
N LEU A 21 0.16 -0.18 6.81
CA LEU A 21 -0.75 -1.30 6.53
C LEU A 21 -2.23 -0.89 6.67
N GLY A 22 -2.56 -0.04 7.64
CA GLY A 22 -3.89 0.53 7.80
C GLY A 22 -4.31 1.41 6.62
N ILE A 23 -3.43 2.31 6.17
CA ILE A 23 -3.67 3.15 5.00
C ILE A 23 -3.89 2.30 3.75
N ARG A 24 -3.06 1.27 3.55
CA ARG A 24 -3.19 0.31 2.44
C ARG A 24 -4.56 -0.36 2.42
N ASN A 25 -5.06 -0.79 3.58
CA ASN A 25 -6.38 -1.41 3.65
C ASN A 25 -7.49 -0.43 3.23
N ASN A 26 -7.40 0.85 3.61
CA ASN A 26 -8.34 1.88 3.15
C ASN A 26 -8.25 2.12 1.63
N ILE A 27 -7.04 2.14 1.06
CA ILE A 27 -6.86 2.28 -0.39
C ILE A 27 -7.53 1.11 -1.13
N SER A 28 -7.31 -0.12 -0.66
CA SER A 28 -7.92 -1.31 -1.24
C SER A 28 -9.45 -1.29 -1.11
N GLN A 29 -9.99 -1.07 0.09
CA GLN A 29 -11.42 -1.17 0.37
C GLN A 29 -12.26 -0.03 -0.20
N TYR A 30 -11.71 1.19 -0.26
CA TYR A 30 -12.50 2.36 -0.62
C TYR A 30 -12.13 2.90 -1.99
N ILE A 31 -10.84 3.03 -2.30
CA ILE A 31 -10.40 3.73 -3.52
C ILE A 31 -10.45 2.81 -4.72
N LEU A 32 -9.81 1.64 -4.64
CA LEU A 32 -9.77 0.69 -5.75
C LEU A 32 -11.17 0.17 -6.10
N ASP A 33 -11.96 -0.20 -5.09
CA ASP A 33 -13.35 -0.65 -5.28
C ASP A 33 -14.23 0.44 -5.92
N SER A 34 -14.11 1.70 -5.48
CA SER A 34 -14.87 2.82 -6.07
C SER A 34 -14.48 3.11 -7.51
N LEU A 35 -13.18 3.02 -7.84
CA LEU A 35 -12.69 3.19 -9.21
C LEU A 35 -13.22 2.08 -10.13
N PHE A 36 -13.20 0.83 -9.66
CA PHE A 36 -13.74 -0.30 -10.39
C PHE A 36 -15.25 -0.13 -10.66
N GLN A 37 -16.03 0.19 -9.63
CA GLN A 37 -17.47 0.44 -9.75
C GLN A 37 -17.77 1.61 -10.70
N SER A 38 -16.96 2.67 -10.66
CA SER A 38 -17.12 3.82 -11.56
C SER A 38 -16.87 3.44 -13.01
N ALA A 39 -15.82 2.65 -13.28
CA ALA A 39 -15.51 2.14 -14.62
C ALA A 39 -16.65 1.23 -15.14
N GLU A 40 -17.15 0.31 -14.31
CA GLU A 40 -18.29 -0.54 -14.66
C GLU A 40 -19.56 0.28 -14.97
N SER A 41 -19.85 1.29 -14.15
CA SER A 41 -21.02 2.16 -14.34
C SER A 41 -20.91 2.96 -15.64
N PHE A 42 -19.73 3.50 -15.95
CA PHE A 42 -19.51 4.22 -17.19
C PHE A 42 -19.68 3.31 -18.42
N ASN A 43 -19.07 2.12 -18.39
CA ASN A 43 -19.19 1.12 -19.46
C ASN A 43 -20.66 0.69 -19.68
N LYS A 44 -21.47 0.57 -18.62
CA LYS A 44 -22.89 0.20 -18.77
C LYS A 44 -23.73 1.30 -19.42
N ASN A 45 -23.44 2.57 -19.15
CA ASN A 45 -24.34 3.69 -19.48
C ASN A 45 -23.89 4.55 -20.67
N TRP A 46 -22.61 4.54 -21.02
CA TRP A 46 -22.03 5.36 -22.09
C TRP A 46 -21.45 4.45 -23.15
N LYS A 47 -21.70 4.77 -24.44
CA LYS A 47 -21.21 3.98 -25.58
C LYS A 47 -20.47 4.85 -26.59
N GLY A 48 -19.36 4.33 -27.13
CA GLY A 48 -18.57 4.96 -28.19
C GLY A 48 -17.19 5.44 -27.73
N GLU A 49 -16.50 6.27 -28.53
CA GLU A 49 -15.11 6.69 -28.25
C GLU A 49 -14.93 7.35 -26.86
N ALA A 50 -15.92 8.07 -26.37
CA ALA A 50 -15.88 8.69 -25.04
C ALA A 50 -15.84 7.66 -23.90
N GLU A 51 -16.55 6.54 -24.04
CA GLU A 51 -16.50 5.41 -23.10
C GLU A 51 -15.09 4.79 -23.13
N THR A 52 -14.57 4.46 -24.32
CA THR A 52 -13.26 3.85 -24.46
C THR A 52 -12.15 4.73 -23.87
N LEU A 53 -12.19 6.04 -24.13
CA LEU A 53 -11.20 6.98 -23.60
C LEU A 53 -11.30 7.10 -22.06
N PHE A 54 -12.51 7.28 -21.51
CA PHE A 54 -12.66 7.50 -20.08
C PHE A 54 -12.41 6.23 -19.26
N VAL A 55 -12.98 5.09 -19.66
CA VAL A 55 -12.76 3.79 -19.01
C VAL A 55 -11.28 3.41 -19.08
N GLY A 56 -10.62 3.60 -20.23
CA GLY A 56 -9.19 3.34 -20.35
C GLY A 56 -8.33 4.20 -19.41
N LYS A 57 -8.72 5.46 -19.15
CA LYS A 57 -8.04 6.29 -18.13
C LYS A 57 -8.30 5.82 -16.70
N LEU A 58 -9.51 5.35 -16.40
CA LEU A 58 -9.83 4.77 -15.10
C LEU A 58 -9.06 3.48 -14.84
N GLU A 59 -8.92 2.61 -15.83
CA GLU A 59 -8.12 1.38 -15.74
C GLU A 59 -6.65 1.69 -15.46
N LEU A 60 -6.07 2.67 -16.16
CA LEU A 60 -4.69 3.12 -15.91
C LEU A 60 -4.51 3.65 -14.48
N LEU A 61 -5.47 4.43 -13.98
CA LEU A 61 -5.45 4.96 -12.62
C LEU A 61 -5.57 3.84 -11.59
N TYR A 62 -6.48 2.89 -11.79
CA TYR A 62 -6.64 1.72 -10.95
C TYR A 62 -5.34 0.94 -10.84
N ASN A 63 -4.69 0.64 -11.97
CA ASN A 63 -3.43 -0.10 -12.00
C ASN A 63 -2.32 0.66 -11.26
N ALA A 64 -2.15 1.97 -11.52
CA ALA A 64 -1.13 2.77 -10.84
C ALA A 64 -1.31 2.80 -9.31
N ILE A 65 -2.55 2.90 -8.83
CA ILE A 65 -2.85 2.89 -7.39
C ILE A 65 -2.62 1.48 -6.82
N SER A 66 -3.07 0.43 -7.51
CA SER A 66 -2.89 -0.97 -7.09
C SER A 66 -1.40 -1.33 -6.97
N ASP A 67 -0.59 -0.94 -7.96
CA ASP A 67 0.85 -1.19 -7.98
C ASP A 67 1.54 -0.43 -6.84
N THR A 68 1.20 0.85 -6.65
CA THR A 68 1.73 1.66 -5.55
C THR A 68 1.37 1.06 -4.18
N ASN A 69 0.14 0.58 -4.03
CA ASN A 69 -0.36 -0.05 -2.81
C ASN A 69 0.37 -1.37 -2.51
N THR A 70 0.70 -2.13 -3.56
CA THR A 70 1.49 -3.36 -3.46
C THR A 70 2.95 -3.07 -3.10
N ALA A 71 3.56 -2.05 -3.72
CA ALA A 71 4.92 -1.62 -3.38
C ALA A 71 5.01 -1.16 -1.93
N ALA A 72 4.02 -0.37 -1.45
CA ALA A 72 3.95 0.07 -0.07
C ALA A 72 3.89 -1.11 0.92
N TYR A 73 3.10 -2.14 0.61
CA TYR A 73 3.05 -3.38 1.40
C TYR A 73 4.41 -4.06 1.48
N ASN A 74 5.05 -4.30 0.34
CA ASN A 74 6.34 -4.99 0.29
C ASN A 74 7.43 -4.23 1.04
N MET A 75 7.45 -2.90 0.93
CA MET A 75 8.37 -2.05 1.70
C MET A 75 8.11 -2.15 3.20
N ALA A 76 6.86 -2.04 3.64
CA ALA A 76 6.49 -2.15 5.05
C ALA A 76 6.90 -3.52 5.64
N MET A 77 6.66 -4.61 4.91
CA MET A 77 7.06 -5.95 5.32
C MET A 77 8.58 -6.09 5.41
N SER A 78 9.32 -5.66 4.39
CA SER A 78 10.79 -5.73 4.40
C SER A 78 11.40 -4.89 5.52
N MET A 79 10.84 -3.71 5.79
CA MET A 79 11.27 -2.87 6.92
C MET A 79 10.98 -3.56 8.27
N SER A 80 9.83 -4.23 8.40
CA SER A 80 9.49 -5.00 9.60
C SER A 80 10.50 -6.12 9.86
N GLU A 81 10.85 -6.88 8.82
CA GLU A 81 11.82 -7.97 8.90
C GLU A 81 13.21 -7.44 9.28
N GLN A 82 13.69 -6.39 8.61
CA GLN A 82 14.99 -5.78 8.91
C GLN A 82 15.06 -5.23 10.33
N ALA A 83 14.02 -4.52 10.79
CA ALA A 83 13.96 -4.00 12.15
C ALA A 83 13.99 -5.14 13.17
N SER A 84 13.21 -6.20 12.95
CA SER A 84 13.16 -7.36 13.83
C SER A 84 14.50 -8.09 13.91
N GLU A 85 15.19 -8.27 12.78
CA GLU A 85 16.50 -8.89 12.73
C GLU A 85 17.56 -8.09 13.49
N ILE A 86 17.61 -6.76 13.27
CA ILE A 86 18.56 -5.89 13.95
C ILE A 86 18.30 -5.95 15.46
N TYR A 87 17.04 -5.84 15.87
CA TYR A 87 16.65 -5.86 17.27
C TYR A 87 17.02 -7.19 17.95
N LYS A 88 16.77 -8.32 17.29
CA LYS A 88 17.16 -9.65 17.79
C LYS A 88 18.67 -9.79 17.91
N LYS A 89 19.44 -9.48 16.85
CA LYS A 89 20.92 -9.58 16.86
C LYS A 89 21.57 -8.70 17.93
N GLN A 90 20.96 -7.58 18.30
CA GLN A 90 21.46 -6.70 19.37
C GLN A 90 21.13 -7.21 20.79
N ASN A 91 20.16 -8.11 20.91
CA ASN A 91 19.63 -8.65 22.17
C ASN A 91 19.96 -10.12 22.40
N GLU A 92 20.44 -10.84 21.37
CA GLU A 92 21.11 -12.13 21.51
C GLU A 92 22.47 -11.91 22.19
N LYS A 93 22.62 -12.46 23.40
CA LYS A 93 23.88 -12.53 24.17
C LYS A 93 24.53 -13.88 23.97
#